data_AF-A0A2E8WZ87-F1
#
_entry.id   AF-A0A2E8WZ87-F1
#
_cell.length_a   1.000
_cell.length_b   1.000
_cell.length_c   1.000
_cell.angle_alpha   90.00
_cell.angle_beta   90.00
_cell.angle_gamma   90.00
#
_symmetry.space_group_name_H-M   'P 1'
#
loop_
_entity.id
_entity.type
_entity.pdbx_description
1 polymer ?
#
loop_
_entity_poly.entity_id
_entity_poly.type
_entity_poly.pdbx_seq_one_letter_code
_entity_poly.pdbx_strand_id
1 'polypeptide(L)'
;MSKTLPQLRVAVVGATGMVGRTMLKVLEKRDFPVGTLIPVASARSVGKHVEFAGEHVEVVDLDTALSLKPHVALFSAGGALSL
;
A
#
# COMPACT_ATOMS: atom_id res chain seq x y z
N MET A 1 12.59 4.87 24.59
CA MET A 1 12.71 5.89 23.54
C MET A 1 12.57 5.19 22.20
N SER A 2 11.45 5.44 21.53
CA SER A 2 10.93 4.67 20.39
C SER A 2 11.92 4.69 19.21
N LYS A 3 12.20 3.51 18.66
CA LYS A 3 13.09 3.31 17.50
C LYS A 3 12.42 3.97 16.29
N THR A 4 12.85 5.18 15.92
CA THR A 4 12.50 5.81 14.65
C THR A 4 13.21 5.03 13.53
N LEU A 5 12.59 3.93 13.10
CA LEU A 5 13.01 3.21 11.91
C LEU A 5 12.87 4.15 10.71
N PRO A 6 13.79 4.09 9.72
CA PRO A 6 13.74 4.95 8.55
C PRO A 6 12.36 4.81 7.88
N GLN A 7 11.71 5.95 7.63
CA GLN A 7 10.36 6.04 7.07
C GLN A 7 10.30 5.33 5.72
N LEU A 8 9.89 4.05 5.70
CA LEU A 8 9.83 3.26 4.47
C LEU A 8 8.60 3.65 3.66
N ARG A 9 8.79 3.66 2.34
CA ARG A 9 7.72 3.90 1.37
C ARG A 9 7.27 2.54 0.90
N VAL A 10 6.07 2.13 1.28
CA VAL A 10 5.54 0.81 0.96
C VAL A 10 4.41 0.97 -0.03
N ALA A 11 4.64 0.54 -1.27
CA ALA A 11 3.60 0.43 -2.27
C ALA A 11 2.83 -0.88 -2.07
N VAL A 12 1.51 -0.83 -2.00
CA VAL A 12 0.64 -2.00 -1.88
C VAL A 12 -0.24 -2.07 -3.12
N VAL A 13 0.16 -2.88 -4.09
CA VAL A 13 -0.61 -3.12 -5.32
C VAL A 13 -1.73 -4.10 -5.04
N GLY A 14 -2.96 -3.70 -5.33
CA GLY A 14 -4.16 -4.42 -4.91
C GLY A 14 -4.65 -4.04 -3.51
N ALA A 15 -4.31 -2.85 -3.00
CA ALA A 15 -4.75 -2.37 -1.67
C ALA A 15 -6.28 -2.40 -1.48
N THR A 16 -7.05 -2.27 -2.56
CA THR A 16 -8.52 -2.34 -2.54
C THR A 16 -9.08 -3.76 -2.46
N GLY A 17 -8.26 -4.77 -2.72
CA GLY A 17 -8.64 -6.18 -2.68
C GLY A 17 -8.73 -6.74 -1.26
N MET A 18 -9.32 -7.93 -1.13
CA MET A 18 -9.46 -8.62 0.16
C MET A 18 -8.09 -8.89 0.81
N VAL A 19 -7.11 -9.31 0.01
CA VAL A 19 -5.76 -9.60 0.49
C VAL A 19 -5.00 -8.31 0.81
N GLY A 20 -5.06 -7.29 -0.05
CA GLY A 20 -4.44 -5.98 0.19
C GLY A 20 -4.91 -5.32 1.49
N ARG A 21 -6.22 -5.28 1.74
CA ARG A 21 -6.78 -4.79 3.02
C ARG A 21 -6.29 -5.59 4.23
N THR A 22 -6.12 -6.90 4.07
CA THR A 22 -5.58 -7.75 5.14
C THR A 22 -4.10 -7.45 5.37
N MET A 23 -3.31 -7.24 4.31
CA MET A 23 -1.91 -6.84 4.42
C MET A 23 -1.77 -5.51 5.17
N LEU A 24 -2.60 -4.51 4.85
CA LEU A 24 -2.63 -3.23 5.57
C LEU A 24 -2.87 -3.43 7.07
N LYS A 25 -3.90 -4.20 7.43
CA LYS A 25 -4.20 -4.53 8.84
C LYS A 25 -3.06 -5.28 9.54
N VAL A 26 -2.35 -6.16 8.83
CA VAL A 26 -1.20 -6.89 9.39
C VAL A 26 -0.01 -5.97 9.58
N LEU A 27 0.25 -5.06 8.63
CA LEU A 27 1.31 -4.04 8.75
C LEU A 27 1.05 -3.12 9.94
N GLU A 28 -0.20 -2.68 10.14
CA GLU A 28 -0.62 -1.92 11.31
C GLU A 28 -0.44 -2.73 12.61
N LYS A 29 -0.97 -3.95 12.67
CA LYS A 29 -0.84 -4.81 13.87
C LYS A 29 0.59 -5.17 14.24
N ARG A 30 1.50 -5.15 13.26
CA ARG A 30 2.91 -5.51 13.47
C ARG A 30 3.78 -4.29 13.79
N ASP A 31 3.19 -3.09 13.91
CA ASP A 31 3.91 -1.83 14.03
C ASP A 31 5.02 -1.73 12.98
N PHE A 32 4.70 -2.13 11.74
CA PHE A 32 5.67 -2.10 10.67
C PHE A 32 6.04 -0.64 10.39
N PRO A 33 7.34 -0.30 10.23
CA PRO A 33 7.79 1.07 10.02
C PRO A 33 7.44 1.61 8.62
N VAL A 34 6.14 1.72 8.32
CA VAL A 34 5.61 2.35 7.11
C VAL A 34 5.57 3.86 7.36
N GLY A 35 6.49 4.59 6.74
CA GLY A 35 6.46 6.05 6.78
C GLY A 35 5.51 6.65 5.74
N THR A 36 5.41 6.03 4.56
CA THR A 36 4.44 6.44 3.53
C THR A 36 3.85 5.19 2.90
N LEU A 37 2.54 5.03 3.07
CA LEU A 37 1.81 4.01 2.35
C LEU A 37 1.44 4.54 0.96
N ILE A 38 1.71 3.76 -0.06
CA ILE A 38 1.30 4.05 -1.44
C ILE A 38 0.34 2.93 -1.86
N PRO A 39 -0.95 3.03 -1.54
CA PRO A 39 -1.91 2.02 -1.96
C PRO A 39 -2.14 2.16 -3.46
N VAL A 40 -1.85 1.11 -4.18
CA VAL A 40 -1.96 1.05 -5.65
C VAL A 40 -3.09 0.12 -6.01
N ALA A 41 -3.90 0.49 -6.98
CA ALA A 41 -4.87 -0.44 -7.56
C ALA A 41 -4.92 -0.30 -9.07
N SER A 42 -5.62 -1.22 -9.72
CA SER A 42 -5.90 -1.11 -11.15
C SER A 42 -6.76 0.12 -11.42
N ALA A 43 -6.74 0.64 -12.65
CA ALA A 43 -7.50 1.82 -13.07
C ALA A 43 -9.01 1.76 -12.72
N ARG A 44 -9.58 0.56 -12.57
CA ARG A 44 -10.98 0.36 -12.12
C ARG A 44 -11.21 0.68 -10.64
N SER A 45 -10.16 0.83 -9.84
CA SER A 45 -10.19 1.03 -8.40
C SER A 45 -9.37 2.23 -7.92
N VAL A 46 -8.73 2.97 -8.84
CA VAL A 46 -8.07 4.26 -8.56
C VAL A 46 -9.12 5.28 -8.11
N GLY A 47 -8.77 6.13 -7.14
CA GLY A 47 -9.68 7.11 -6.52
C GLY A 47 -10.53 6.57 -5.36
N LYS A 48 -10.35 5.30 -4.98
CA LYS A 48 -10.85 4.79 -3.69
C LYS A 48 -9.94 5.25 -2.57
N HIS A 49 -10.45 5.20 -1.34
CA HIS A 49 -9.67 5.44 -0.14
C HIS A 49 -9.52 4.13 0.63
N VAL A 50 -8.35 3.94 1.24
CA VAL A 50 -8.10 2.87 2.21
C VAL A 50 -7.74 3.49 3.54
N GLU A 51 -8.21 2.90 4.63
CA GLU A 51 -7.74 3.28 5.96
C GLU A 51 -6.45 2.53 6.27
N PHE A 52 -5.45 3.28 6.71
CA PHE A 52 -4.18 2.76 7.20
C PHE A 52 -3.65 3.67 8.31
N ALA A 53 -3.28 3.08 9.43
CA ALA A 53 -2.84 3.77 10.64
C ALA A 53 -3.85 4.81 11.17
N GLY A 54 -5.15 4.61 10.90
CA GLY A 54 -6.20 5.57 11.23
C GLY A 54 -6.30 6.78 10.29
N GLU A 55 -5.52 6.80 9.20
CA GLU A 55 -5.59 7.83 8.16
C GLU A 55 -6.21 7.27 6.87
N HIS A 56 -6.96 8.12 6.16
CA HIS A 56 -7.48 7.79 4.84
C HIS A 56 -6.41 8.09 3.79
N VAL A 57 -5.91 7.05 3.14
CA VAL A 57 -4.94 7.14 2.06
C VAL A 57 -5.62 6.89 0.72
N GLU A 58 -5.44 7.81 -0.22
CA GLU A 58 -5.99 7.69 -1.56
C GLU A 58 -5.24 6.63 -2.37
N VAL A 59 -6.01 5.79 -3.05
CA VAL A 59 -5.51 4.74 -3.92
C VAL A 59 -5.10 5.35 -5.25
N VAL A 60 -3.80 5.26 -5.54
CA VAL A 60 -3.19 5.75 -6.78
C VAL A 60 -3.05 4.64 -7.81
N ASP A 61 -2.79 5.02 -9.05
CA ASP A 61 -2.43 4.10 -10.13
C ASP A 61 -0.96 3.66 -10.04
N LEU A 62 -0.61 2.65 -10.84
CA LEU A 62 0.74 2.08 -10.85
C LEU A 62 1.80 3.09 -11.33
N ASP A 63 1.48 3.98 -12.25
CA ASP A 63 2.42 4.97 -12.80
C ASP A 63 2.78 6.03 -11.76
N THR A 64 1.77 6.52 -11.04
CA THR A 64 1.96 7.39 -9.86
C THR A 64 2.80 6.69 -8.80
N ALA A 65 2.53 5.41 -8.53
CA ALA A 65 3.31 4.64 -7.56
C ALA A 65 4.77 4.47 -7.97
N LEU A 66 5.05 4.19 -9.25
CA LEU A 66 6.41 4.10 -9.78
C LEU A 66 7.15 5.44 -9.68
N SER A 67 6.45 6.54 -9.97
CA SER A 67 6.96 7.91 -9.82
C SER A 67 7.34 8.26 -8.39
N LEU A 68 6.60 7.73 -7.41
CA LEU A 68 6.88 7.89 -5.98
C LEU A 68 8.07 7.06 -5.47
N LYS A 69 8.68 6.22 -6.30
CA LYS A 69 9.87 5.38 -6.00
C LYS A 69 9.76 4.67 -4.63
N PRO A 70 8.82 3.74 -4.46
CA PRO A 70 8.67 2.99 -3.22
C PRO A 70 9.94 2.19 -2.90
N HIS A 71 10.21 2.03 -1.62
CA HIS A 71 11.30 1.18 -1.14
C HIS A 71 10.92 -0.30 -1.17
N VAL A 72 9.64 -0.59 -0.91
CA VAL A 72 9.07 -1.93 -0.93
C VAL A 72 7.77 -1.88 -1.72
N ALA A 73 7.56 -2.83 -2.63
CA ALA A 73 6.31 -2.98 -3.34
C ALA A 73 5.73 -4.38 -3.06
N LEU A 74 4.56 -4.42 -2.44
CA LEU A 74 3.79 -5.62 -2.16
C LEU A 74 2.73 -5.78 -3.25
N PHE A 75 2.85 -6.86 -4.03
CA PHE A 75 1.91 -7.15 -5.09
C PHE A 75 0.88 -8.17 -4.60
N SER A 76 -0.36 -7.71 -4.50
CA SER A 76 -1.52 -8.49 -4.12
C SER A 76 -2.65 -8.32 -5.14
N ALA A 77 -2.27 -8.43 -6.41
CA ALA A 77 -3.20 -8.76 -7.46
C ALA A 77 -3.17 -10.28 -7.61
N GLY A 78 -4.29 -10.96 -7.35
CA GLY A 78 -4.41 -12.37 -7.75
C GLY A 78 -4.03 -12.53 -9.23
N GLY A 79 -3.64 -13.74 -9.65
CA GLY A 79 -3.05 -14.05 -10.98
C GLY A 79 -3.77 -13.58 -12.25
N ALA A 80 -4.85 -12.80 -12.14
CA ALA A 80 -5.47 -12.00 -13.19
C ALA A 80 -4.64 -10.77 -13.63
N LEU A 81 -3.58 -10.40 -12.89
CA LEU A 81 -2.45 -9.65 -13.43
C LEU A 81 -1.27 -10.61 -13.67
N SER A 82 -1.51 -11.68 -14.42
CA SER A 82 -0.41 -12.34 -15.13
C SER A 82 -0.02 -11.38 -16.26
N LEU A 83 1.18 -10.82 -16.17
CA LEU A 83 1.87 -10.18 -17.29
C LEU A 83 2.22 -11.24 -18.34
#